data_AF-A0A7C6DNS3-F1
#
_entry.id   AF-A0A7C6DNS3-F1
#
_cell.length_a   1.000
_cell.length_b   1.000
_cell.length_c   1.000
_cell.angle_alpha   90.00
_cell.angle_beta   90.00
_cell.angle_gamma   90.00
#
_symmetry.space_group_name_H-M   'P 1'
#
loop_
_entity.id
_entity.type
_entity.pdbx_description
1 polymer ?
#
loop_
_entity_poly.entity_id
_entity_poly.type
_entity_poly.pdbx_seq_one_letter_code
_entity_poly.pdbx_strand_id
1 'polypeptide(L)'
;MRGIFLAGLLAAGVGAAHAQPTADARDDTTGLFCVYNALAAGEHAALVANVFLSDATPEEDVGNAALVVSDATRVCSETFMLSPSKAASASDMGIYGVAVDHLSAILREQGAGKPAIDRLFAIYDELDEDDVARLFDSDWRSDVEFAGRLKRSLVAGGVPDRDAAIDAAFDIFEVSAMAGQAIFTFLVDDL
;
A
#
# COMPACT_ATOMS: atom_id res chain seq x y z
N MET A 1 63.54 -19.75 2.65
CA MET A 1 63.26 -19.90 1.21
C MET A 1 62.22 -18.86 0.82
N ARG A 2 62.58 -18.00 -0.15
CA ARG A 2 61.77 -17.34 -1.20
C ARG A 2 60.25 -17.19 -0.88
N GLY A 3 59.70 -15.98 -0.70
CA GLY A 3 59.58 -14.90 -1.71
C GLY A 3 58.41 -15.23 -2.64
N ILE A 4 57.35 -14.42 -2.72
CA ILE A 4 57.18 -13.30 -3.67
C ILE A 4 56.00 -12.41 -3.24
N PHE A 5 56.23 -11.09 -3.30
CA PHE A 5 55.23 -10.01 -3.31
C PHE A 5 54.52 -9.94 -4.68
N LEU A 6 53.23 -9.63 -4.70
CA LEU A 6 52.62 -8.89 -5.82
C LEU A 6 51.52 -7.96 -5.31
N ALA A 7 51.82 -6.67 -5.42
CA ALA A 7 50.88 -5.56 -5.35
C ALA A 7 50.30 -5.29 -6.75
N GLY A 8 49.08 -4.78 -6.81
CA GLY A 8 48.41 -4.22 -7.99
C GLY A 8 46.92 -4.06 -7.73
N LEU A 9 46.47 -2.93 -7.16
CA LEU A 9 46.00 -1.70 -7.81
C LEU A 9 44.61 -1.80 -8.51
N LEU A 10 43.72 -0.94 -8.00
CA LEU A 10 42.66 -0.17 -8.67
C LEU A 10 41.41 -0.91 -9.18
N ALA A 11 40.27 -0.61 -8.54
CA ALA A 11 39.31 0.34 -9.11
C ALA A 11 38.30 0.79 -8.03
N ALA A 12 38.28 2.08 -7.74
CA ALA A 12 37.12 2.73 -7.15
C ALA A 12 36.00 2.69 -8.20
N GLY A 13 35.03 1.79 -8.01
CA GLY A 13 33.75 1.81 -8.70
C GLY A 13 32.75 2.57 -7.84
N VAL A 14 32.51 3.82 -8.19
CA VAL A 14 31.33 4.56 -7.78
C VAL A 14 30.13 3.92 -8.50
N GLY A 15 29.04 3.67 -7.78
CA GLY A 15 27.77 3.29 -8.41
C GLY A 15 27.38 1.82 -8.26
N ALA A 16 26.80 1.51 -7.11
CA ALA A 16 25.45 0.95 -7.00
C ALA A 16 25.21 0.82 -5.50
N ALA A 17 24.62 1.86 -4.91
CA ALA A 17 23.86 1.66 -3.69
C ALA A 17 22.74 0.68 -4.08
N HIS A 18 23.00 -0.61 -3.90
CA HIS A 18 21.96 -1.61 -3.94
C HIS A 18 21.05 -1.22 -2.78
N ALA A 19 19.90 -0.64 -3.10
CA ALA A 19 18.79 -0.56 -2.19
C ALA A 19 18.67 -1.95 -1.58
N GLN A 20 19.00 -2.06 -0.30
CA GLN A 20 18.80 -3.30 0.42
C GLN A 20 17.30 -3.61 0.30
N PRO A 21 16.92 -4.84 -0.09
CA PRO A 21 15.52 -5.19 -0.13
C PRO A 21 14.96 -4.95 1.27
N THR A 22 13.99 -4.05 1.37
CA THR A 22 13.17 -3.92 2.55
C THR A 22 12.49 -5.27 2.78
N ALA A 23 12.25 -5.61 4.04
CA ALA A 23 11.86 -6.93 4.51
C ALA A 23 10.47 -7.43 4.02
N ASP A 24 9.88 -6.78 3.01
CA ASP A 24 8.53 -7.04 2.50
C ASP A 24 8.47 -7.42 1.01
N ALA A 25 9.60 -7.74 0.38
CA ALA A 25 9.59 -8.55 -0.84
C ALA A 25 9.17 -9.98 -0.48
N ARG A 26 7.89 -10.16 -0.10
CA ARG A 26 7.25 -11.48 -0.11
C ARG A 26 7.48 -12.03 -1.51
N ASP A 27 7.94 -13.28 -1.56
CA ASP A 27 8.11 -14.06 -2.78
C ASP A 27 6.74 -14.20 -3.46
N ASP A 28 6.36 -13.18 -4.24
CA ASP A 28 5.08 -13.09 -4.93
C ASP A 28 5.12 -13.97 -6.18
N THR A 29 5.20 -15.27 -5.95
CA THR A 29 5.21 -16.28 -7.01
C THR A 29 3.88 -16.37 -7.77
N THR A 30 2.82 -15.75 -7.23
CA THR A 30 1.47 -15.75 -7.81
C THR A 30 1.14 -14.47 -8.59
N GLY A 31 1.92 -13.41 -8.44
CA GLY A 31 1.67 -12.10 -9.07
C GLY A 31 0.60 -11.26 -8.35
N LEU A 32 0.22 -11.65 -7.13
CA LEU A 32 -0.79 -10.99 -6.30
C LEU A 32 -0.42 -9.54 -5.96
N PHE A 33 0.84 -9.30 -5.61
CA PHE A 33 1.38 -8.00 -5.23
C PHE A 33 2.19 -7.33 -6.36
N CYS A 34 2.28 -7.94 -7.55
CA CYS A 34 3.13 -7.46 -8.63
C CYS A 34 2.82 -6.01 -9.02
N VAL A 35 1.53 -5.65 -9.19
CA VAL A 35 1.16 -4.29 -9.59
C VAL A 35 1.49 -3.30 -8.49
N TYR A 36 1.18 -3.61 -7.22
CA TYR A 36 1.59 -2.79 -6.08
C TYR A 36 3.10 -2.57 -6.07
N ASN A 37 3.91 -3.63 -6.20
CA ASN A 37 5.37 -3.52 -6.20
C ASN A 37 5.88 -2.65 -7.36
N ALA A 38 5.28 -2.78 -8.54
CA ALA A 38 5.63 -1.96 -9.71
C ALA A 38 5.28 -0.48 -9.50
N LEU A 39 4.11 -0.19 -8.93
CA LEU A 39 3.68 1.18 -8.63
C LEU A 39 4.51 1.80 -7.51
N ALA A 40 4.73 1.09 -6.40
CA ALA A 40 5.48 1.56 -5.24
C ALA A 40 6.96 1.81 -5.54
N ALA A 41 7.55 1.06 -6.48
CA ALA A 41 8.91 1.31 -6.97
C ALA A 41 8.99 2.48 -7.97
N GLY A 42 7.86 2.92 -8.53
CA GLY A 42 7.77 3.97 -9.54
C GLY A 42 7.66 5.38 -8.95
N GLU A 43 7.99 6.38 -9.76
CA GLU A 43 7.90 7.81 -9.37
C GLU A 43 6.44 8.32 -9.29
N HIS A 44 5.49 7.54 -9.82
CA HIS A 44 4.08 7.94 -9.95
C HIS A 44 3.16 7.36 -8.85
N ALA A 45 3.70 6.68 -7.83
CA ALA A 45 2.90 6.12 -6.74
C ALA A 45 1.99 7.17 -6.07
N ALA A 46 2.54 8.35 -5.79
CA ALA A 46 1.80 9.46 -5.18
C ALA A 46 0.70 10.01 -6.11
N LEU A 47 0.92 10.01 -7.43
CA LEU A 47 -0.10 10.43 -8.40
C LEU A 47 -1.29 9.47 -8.39
N VAL A 48 -1.03 8.16 -8.43
CA VAL A 48 -2.07 7.12 -8.39
C VAL A 48 -2.86 7.19 -7.07
N ALA A 49 -2.17 7.31 -5.95
CA ALA A 49 -2.80 7.48 -4.64
C ALA A 49 -3.70 8.73 -4.58
N ASN A 50 -3.21 9.88 -5.06
CA ASN A 50 -3.97 11.12 -5.06
C ASN A 50 -5.24 11.04 -5.92
N VAL A 51 -5.11 10.49 -7.14
CA VAL A 51 -6.26 10.28 -8.04
C VAL A 51 -7.32 9.39 -7.37
N PHE A 52 -6.89 8.36 -6.66
CA PHE A 52 -7.82 7.47 -5.96
C PHE A 52 -8.50 8.13 -4.76
N LEU A 53 -7.77 8.93 -3.98
CA LEU A 53 -8.27 9.54 -2.74
C LEU A 53 -9.03 10.86 -2.95
N SER A 54 -9.02 11.42 -4.16
CA SER A 54 -9.56 12.77 -4.40
C SER A 54 -10.32 12.88 -5.72
N ASP A 55 -11.62 13.15 -5.59
CA ASP A 55 -12.52 13.51 -6.71
C ASP A 55 -12.21 14.88 -7.32
N ALA A 56 -11.35 15.69 -6.69
CA ALA A 56 -10.97 17.02 -7.16
C ALA A 56 -9.75 17.02 -8.09
N THR A 57 -9.25 15.84 -8.46
CA THR A 57 -8.03 15.70 -9.27
C THR A 57 -8.27 16.12 -10.73
N PRO A 58 -7.36 16.88 -11.37
CA PRO A 58 -7.50 17.27 -12.78
C PRO A 58 -7.64 16.05 -13.71
N GLU A 59 -8.45 16.16 -14.77
CA GLU A 59 -8.70 15.07 -15.73
C GLU A 59 -7.41 14.54 -16.38
N GLU A 60 -6.43 15.41 -16.63
CA GLU A 60 -5.10 15.02 -17.13
C GLU A 60 -4.38 14.06 -16.17
N ASP A 61 -4.41 14.37 -14.87
CA ASP A 61 -3.79 13.54 -13.83
C ASP A 61 -4.50 12.20 -13.67
N VAL A 62 -5.84 12.19 -13.79
CA VAL A 62 -6.65 10.95 -13.84
C VAL A 62 -6.21 10.07 -15.01
N GLY A 63 -6.08 10.66 -16.20
CA GLY A 63 -5.61 9.95 -17.40
C GLY A 63 -4.18 9.40 -17.23
N ASN A 64 -3.28 10.19 -16.67
CA ASN A 64 -1.89 9.78 -16.41
C ASN A 64 -1.81 8.64 -15.40
N ALA A 65 -2.55 8.71 -14.29
CA ALA A 65 -2.61 7.61 -13.32
C ALA A 65 -3.17 6.33 -13.95
N ALA A 66 -4.23 6.43 -14.76
CA ALA A 66 -4.80 5.29 -15.46
C ALA A 66 -3.80 4.61 -16.40
N LEU A 67 -2.98 5.40 -17.12
CA LEU A 67 -1.91 4.86 -17.98
C LEU A 67 -0.85 4.12 -17.17
N VAL A 68 -0.41 4.68 -16.03
CA VAL A 68 0.58 4.06 -15.14
C VAL A 68 0.06 2.73 -14.58
N VAL A 69 -1.17 2.71 -14.07
CA VAL A 69 -1.81 1.49 -13.54
C VAL A 69 -2.01 0.46 -14.65
N SER A 70 -2.46 0.89 -15.83
CA SER A 70 -2.66 -0.02 -16.97
C SER A 70 -1.35 -0.65 -17.44
N ASP A 71 -0.25 0.09 -17.47
CA ASP A 71 1.04 -0.45 -17.89
C ASP A 71 1.59 -1.46 -16.87
N ALA A 72 1.55 -1.12 -15.58
CA ALA A 72 1.94 -2.03 -14.50
C ALA A 72 1.10 -3.32 -14.53
N THR A 73 -0.23 -3.20 -14.69
CA THR A 73 -1.15 -4.34 -14.79
C THR A 73 -0.84 -5.21 -16.00
N ARG A 74 -0.56 -4.61 -17.16
CA ARG A 74 -0.18 -5.34 -18.37
C ARG A 74 1.11 -6.13 -18.17
N VAL A 75 2.15 -5.50 -17.63
CA VAL A 75 3.45 -6.15 -17.36
C VAL A 75 3.27 -7.33 -16.39
N CYS A 76 2.49 -7.15 -15.32
CA CYS A 76 2.22 -8.20 -14.34
C CYS A 76 1.39 -9.35 -14.92
N SER A 77 0.35 -9.04 -15.70
CA SER A 77 -0.49 -10.03 -16.37
C SER A 77 0.32 -10.89 -17.34
N GLU A 78 1.21 -10.28 -18.14
CA GLU A 78 2.11 -11.00 -19.05
C GLU A 78 3.13 -11.87 -18.30
N THR A 79 3.70 -11.35 -17.20
CA THR A 79 4.75 -12.03 -16.42
C THR A 79 4.21 -13.24 -15.66
N PHE A 80 3.05 -13.10 -15.04
CA PHE A 80 2.45 -14.12 -14.17
C PHE A 80 1.31 -14.90 -14.83
N MET A 81 1.04 -14.62 -16.12
CA MET A 81 -0.06 -15.23 -16.88
C MET A 81 -1.41 -15.09 -16.16
N LEU A 82 -1.69 -13.90 -15.63
CA LEU A 82 -2.90 -13.63 -14.86
C LEU A 82 -4.14 -13.71 -15.75
N SER A 83 -5.21 -14.33 -15.25
CA SER A 83 -6.55 -14.21 -15.84
C SER A 83 -6.99 -12.73 -15.85
N PRO A 84 -7.96 -12.34 -16.68
CA PRO A 84 -8.50 -10.97 -16.64
C PRO A 84 -9.02 -10.56 -15.26
N SER A 85 -9.64 -11.49 -14.52
CA SER A 85 -10.17 -11.26 -13.18
C SER A 85 -9.05 -11.06 -12.15
N LYS A 86 -8.00 -11.88 -12.21
CA LYS A 86 -6.79 -11.71 -11.38
C LYS A 86 -6.01 -10.43 -11.73
N ALA A 87 -5.93 -10.08 -13.00
CA ALA A 87 -5.29 -8.83 -13.43
C ALA A 87 -6.03 -7.61 -12.88
N ALA A 88 -7.38 -7.64 -12.90
CA ALA A 88 -8.19 -6.60 -12.28
C ALA A 88 -7.98 -6.54 -10.76
N SER A 89 -8.01 -7.68 -10.07
CA SER A 89 -7.79 -7.73 -8.62
C SER A 89 -6.38 -7.26 -8.23
N ALA A 90 -5.35 -7.63 -8.99
CA ALA A 90 -3.98 -7.16 -8.77
C ALA A 90 -3.86 -5.65 -9.03
N SER A 91 -4.57 -5.12 -10.04
CA SER A 91 -4.65 -3.67 -10.31
C SER A 91 -5.25 -2.93 -9.12
N ASP A 92 -6.39 -3.41 -8.61
CA ASP A 92 -7.07 -2.84 -7.45
C ASP A 92 -6.15 -2.85 -6.22
N MET A 93 -5.48 -3.97 -5.95
CA MET A 93 -4.47 -4.05 -4.89
C MET A 93 -3.32 -3.05 -5.09
N GLY A 94 -2.90 -2.83 -6.33
CA GLY A 94 -1.90 -1.82 -6.66
C GLY A 94 -2.33 -0.43 -6.24
N ILE A 95 -3.55 -0.02 -6.62
CA ILE A 95 -4.13 1.29 -6.29
C ILE A 95 -4.30 1.43 -4.77
N TYR A 96 -4.94 0.46 -4.12
CA TYR A 96 -5.20 0.50 -2.68
C TYR A 96 -3.91 0.49 -1.87
N GLY A 97 -2.92 -0.31 -2.27
CA GLY A 97 -1.63 -0.37 -1.59
C GLY A 97 -0.88 0.97 -1.61
N VAL A 98 -0.77 1.61 -2.78
CA VAL A 98 -0.10 2.92 -2.84
C VAL A 98 -0.91 4.03 -2.17
N ALA A 99 -2.24 3.92 -2.13
CA ALA A 99 -3.09 4.82 -1.36
C ALA A 99 -2.86 4.67 0.16
N VAL A 100 -2.74 3.44 0.67
CA VAL A 100 -2.39 3.18 2.07
C VAL A 100 -0.99 3.72 2.41
N ASP A 101 -0.01 3.55 1.53
CA ASP A 101 1.34 4.14 1.71
C ASP A 101 1.28 5.66 1.79
N HIS A 102 0.49 6.29 0.91
CA HIS A 102 0.31 7.73 0.88
C HIS A 102 -0.37 8.25 2.15
N LEU A 103 -1.48 7.64 2.57
CA LEU A 103 -2.17 7.98 3.82
C LEU A 103 -1.28 7.74 5.04
N SER A 104 -0.46 6.69 5.03
CA SER A 104 0.52 6.44 6.08
C SER A 104 1.58 7.54 6.13
N ALA A 105 2.02 8.08 4.99
CA ALA A 105 2.92 9.23 4.94
C ALA A 105 2.25 10.49 5.50
N ILE A 106 1.00 10.79 5.11
CA ILE A 106 0.19 11.88 5.69
C ILE A 106 0.10 11.71 7.21
N LEU A 107 -0.19 10.51 7.70
CA LEU A 107 -0.32 10.24 9.13
C LEU A 107 1.00 10.48 9.89
N ARG A 108 2.15 10.18 9.27
CA ARG A 108 3.49 10.56 9.81
C ARG A 108 3.69 12.06 9.85
N GLU A 109 3.30 12.78 8.81
CA GLU A 109 3.34 14.25 8.77
C GLU A 109 2.41 14.88 9.82
N GLN A 110 1.28 14.21 10.11
CA GLN A 110 0.42 14.55 11.22
C GLN A 110 1.00 14.17 12.58
N GLY A 111 2.22 13.62 12.66
CA GLY A 111 2.93 13.36 13.92
C GLY A 111 2.73 11.98 14.51
N ALA A 112 2.13 11.04 13.77
CA ALA A 112 2.13 9.63 14.17
C ALA A 112 3.52 9.02 13.96
N GLY A 113 4.08 8.41 15.01
CA GLY A 113 5.31 7.64 14.89
C GLY A 113 5.07 6.29 14.20
N LYS A 114 6.15 5.64 13.73
CA LYS A 114 6.08 4.27 13.20
C LYS A 114 5.29 3.30 14.11
N PRO A 115 5.48 3.28 15.46
CA PRO A 115 4.72 2.38 16.32
C PRO A 115 3.20 2.61 16.28
N ALA A 116 2.75 3.85 16.06
CA ALA A 116 1.34 4.16 15.95
C ALA A 116 0.74 3.63 14.65
N ILE A 117 1.50 3.69 13.55
CA ILE A 117 1.11 3.11 12.25
C ILE A 117 1.09 1.59 12.32
N ASP A 118 2.11 0.97 12.92
CA ASP A 118 2.11 -0.48 13.14
C ASP A 118 0.91 -0.91 13.99
N ARG A 119 0.56 -0.12 15.03
CA ARG A 119 -0.61 -0.39 15.88
C ARG A 119 -1.92 -0.16 15.13
N LEU A 120 -2.00 0.77 14.20
CA LEU A 120 -3.17 0.96 13.35
C LEU A 120 -3.48 -0.31 12.58
N PHE A 121 -2.50 -0.90 11.88
CA PHE A 121 -2.72 -2.14 11.15
C PHE A 121 -3.05 -3.32 12.08
N ALA A 122 -2.45 -3.37 13.27
CA ALA A 122 -2.83 -4.36 14.26
C ALA A 122 -4.28 -4.20 14.76
N ILE A 123 -4.80 -2.96 14.86
CA ILE A 123 -6.20 -2.72 15.21
C ILE A 123 -7.12 -3.20 14.08
N TYR A 124 -6.74 -2.96 12.83
CA TYR A 124 -7.48 -3.47 11.67
C TYR A 124 -7.54 -5.01 11.67
N ASP A 125 -6.42 -5.68 11.94
CA ASP A 125 -6.33 -7.15 12.04
C ASP A 125 -7.12 -7.72 13.24
N GLU A 126 -7.41 -6.89 14.25
CA GLU A 126 -8.20 -7.23 15.44
C GLU A 126 -9.73 -7.09 15.18
N LEU A 127 -10.16 -6.52 14.04
CA LEU A 127 -11.58 -6.40 13.68
C LEU A 127 -12.17 -7.77 13.32
N ASP A 128 -13.40 -8.02 13.75
CA ASP A 128 -14.16 -9.19 13.30
C ASP A 128 -14.82 -8.96 11.94
N GLU A 129 -15.42 -10.01 11.37
CA GLU A 129 -16.05 -9.95 10.05
C GLU A 129 -17.20 -8.92 10.00
N ASP A 130 -17.95 -8.76 11.10
CA ASP A 130 -19.05 -7.78 11.18
C ASP A 130 -18.50 -6.34 11.20
N ASP A 131 -17.40 -6.10 11.91
CA ASP A 131 -16.71 -4.82 11.95
C ASP A 131 -16.07 -4.46 10.60
N VAL A 132 -15.47 -5.44 9.91
CA VAL A 132 -14.96 -5.22 8.55
C VAL A 132 -16.11 -4.95 7.59
N ALA A 133 -17.23 -5.67 7.69
CA ALA A 133 -18.41 -5.43 6.87
C ALA A 133 -18.97 -4.01 7.04
N ARG A 134 -18.96 -3.48 8.26
CA ARG A 134 -19.39 -2.09 8.54
C ARG A 134 -18.56 -1.05 7.81
N LEU A 135 -17.29 -1.30 7.51
CA LEU A 135 -16.45 -0.34 6.77
C LEU A 135 -16.94 -0.11 5.33
N PHE A 136 -17.80 -0.98 4.81
CA PHE A 136 -18.43 -0.84 3.49
C PHE A 136 -19.75 -0.05 3.52
N ASP A 137 -20.29 0.27 4.71
CA ASP A 137 -21.49 1.09 4.84
C ASP A 137 -21.17 2.56 4.57
N SER A 138 -21.90 3.19 3.64
CA SER A 138 -21.61 4.57 3.20
C SER A 138 -21.63 5.64 4.31
N ASP A 139 -22.24 5.33 5.45
CA ASP A 139 -22.40 6.22 6.60
C ASP A 139 -21.75 5.68 7.89
N TRP A 140 -20.87 4.67 7.83
CA TRP A 140 -20.26 4.06 9.02
C TRP A 140 -19.53 5.08 9.90
N ARG A 141 -18.95 6.13 9.30
CA ARG A 141 -18.31 7.24 10.03
C ARG A 141 -19.28 8.02 10.92
N SER A 142 -20.58 7.98 10.61
CA SER A 142 -21.66 8.57 11.39
C SER A 142 -22.18 7.65 12.50
N ASP A 143 -21.82 6.36 12.50
CA ASP A 143 -22.05 5.46 13.64
C ASP A 143 -21.12 5.86 14.79
N VAL A 144 -21.66 6.68 15.70
CA VAL A 144 -20.94 7.22 16.86
C VAL A 144 -20.37 6.11 17.75
N GLU A 145 -21.03 4.95 17.82
CA GLU A 145 -20.54 3.84 18.63
C GLU A 145 -19.33 3.16 17.97
N PHE A 146 -19.48 2.80 16.69
CA PHE A 146 -18.43 2.12 15.93
C PHE A 146 -17.23 3.02 15.67
N ALA A 147 -17.42 4.18 15.03
CA ALA A 147 -16.36 5.15 14.77
C ALA A 147 -15.72 5.65 16.07
N GLY A 148 -16.52 5.85 17.12
CA GLY A 148 -16.03 6.21 18.43
C GLY A 148 -15.13 5.13 19.06
N ARG A 149 -15.45 3.86 18.89
CA ARG A 149 -14.62 2.73 19.35
C ARG A 149 -13.29 2.69 18.61
N LEU A 150 -13.31 2.79 17.28
CA LEU A 150 -12.11 2.80 16.45
C LEU A 150 -11.20 3.98 16.81
N LYS A 151 -11.76 5.21 16.90
CA LYS A 151 -11.02 6.40 17.32
C LYS A 151 -10.32 6.20 18.66
N ARG A 152 -11.00 5.64 19.67
CA ARG A 152 -10.39 5.39 20.99
C ARG A 152 -9.22 4.40 20.90
N SER A 153 -9.36 3.34 20.11
CA SER A 153 -8.28 2.38 19.88
C SER A 153 -7.08 3.01 19.17
N LEU A 154 -7.32 3.85 18.16
CA LEU A 154 -6.28 4.58 17.43
C LEU A 154 -5.51 5.54 18.34
N VAL A 155 -6.22 6.35 19.12
CA VAL A 155 -5.60 7.30 20.06
C VAL A 155 -4.81 6.57 21.15
N ALA A 156 -5.37 5.49 21.70
CA ALA A 156 -4.65 4.64 22.65
C ALA A 156 -3.41 3.98 22.02
N GLY A 157 -3.44 3.74 20.71
CA GLY A 157 -2.33 3.24 19.91
C GLY A 157 -1.27 4.28 19.53
N GLY A 158 -1.48 5.55 19.87
CA GLY A 158 -0.53 6.63 19.62
C GLY A 158 -0.79 7.46 18.36
N VAL A 159 -1.95 7.27 17.70
CA VAL A 159 -2.41 8.21 16.67
C VAL A 159 -2.78 9.54 17.34
N PRO A 160 -2.30 10.69 16.84
CA PRO A 160 -2.67 11.99 17.41
C PRO A 160 -4.19 12.22 17.39
N ASP A 161 -4.76 12.67 18.51
CA ASP A 161 -6.18 13.03 18.60
C ASP A 161 -6.44 14.41 17.97
N ARG A 162 -6.40 14.43 16.63
CA ARG A 162 -6.70 15.57 15.77
C ARG A 162 -7.47 15.07 14.56
N ASP A 163 -8.46 15.83 14.11
CA ASP A 163 -9.38 15.41 13.05
C ASP A 163 -8.63 14.87 11.83
N ALA A 164 -7.68 15.62 11.26
CA ALA A 164 -6.89 15.18 10.11
C ALA A 164 -6.11 13.86 10.32
N ALA A 165 -5.64 13.57 11.53
CA ALA A 165 -4.93 12.32 11.81
C ALA A 165 -5.89 11.14 11.99
N ILE A 166 -7.06 11.38 12.58
CA ILE A 166 -8.12 10.37 12.73
C ILE A 166 -8.75 10.07 11.37
N ASP A 167 -9.01 11.08 10.56
CA ASP A 167 -9.58 10.94 9.22
C ASP A 167 -8.66 10.11 8.34
N ALA A 168 -7.36 10.44 8.28
CA ALA A 168 -6.38 9.64 7.55
C ALA A 168 -6.28 8.19 8.05
N ALA A 169 -6.41 7.96 9.37
CA ALA A 169 -6.43 6.61 9.92
C ALA A 169 -7.70 5.83 9.55
N PHE A 170 -8.85 6.51 9.49
CA PHE A 170 -10.10 5.93 9.02
C PHE A 170 -10.06 5.63 7.52
N ASP A 171 -9.48 6.51 6.70
CA ASP A 171 -9.25 6.24 5.28
C ASP A 171 -8.38 4.98 5.12
N ILE A 172 -7.33 4.80 5.94
CA ILE A 172 -6.51 3.58 5.88
C ILE A 172 -7.36 2.33 6.16
N PHE A 173 -8.30 2.36 7.10
CA PHE A 173 -9.18 1.21 7.35
C PHE A 173 -10.10 0.91 6.17
N GLU A 174 -10.73 1.92 5.58
CA GLU A 174 -11.58 1.74 4.40
C GLU A 174 -10.79 1.13 3.24
N VAL A 175 -9.63 1.72 2.93
CA VAL A 175 -8.80 1.27 1.81
C VAL A 175 -8.19 -0.11 2.08
N SER A 176 -7.88 -0.43 3.34
CA SER A 176 -7.42 -1.78 3.74
C SER A 176 -8.53 -2.83 3.59
N ALA A 177 -9.79 -2.47 3.86
CA ALA A 177 -10.94 -3.34 3.61
C ALA A 177 -11.12 -3.63 2.11
N MET A 178 -10.99 -2.61 1.27
CA MET A 178 -11.01 -2.76 -0.19
C MET A 178 -9.86 -3.64 -0.69
N ALA A 179 -8.64 -3.44 -0.15
CA ALA A 179 -7.50 -4.30 -0.44
C ALA A 179 -7.74 -5.76 -0.01
N GLY A 180 -8.32 -5.99 1.16
CA GLY A 180 -8.71 -7.32 1.63
C GLY A 180 -9.69 -8.01 0.68
N GLN A 181 -10.69 -7.28 0.17
CA GLN A 181 -11.65 -7.80 -0.81
C GLN A 181 -10.99 -8.15 -2.15
N ALA A 182 -10.07 -7.31 -2.63
CA ALA A 182 -9.32 -7.57 -3.86
C ALA A 182 -8.42 -8.82 -3.70
N ILE A 183 -7.74 -8.97 -2.55
CA ILE A 183 -6.95 -10.16 -2.22
C ILE A 183 -7.85 -11.41 -2.22
N PHE A 184 -8.99 -11.35 -1.54
CA PHE A 184 -9.92 -12.48 -1.50
C PHE A 184 -10.36 -12.88 -2.92
N THR A 185 -10.77 -11.90 -3.74
CA THR A 185 -11.20 -12.12 -5.13
C THR A 185 -10.09 -12.76 -5.97
N PHE A 186 -8.85 -12.28 -5.84
CA PHE A 186 -7.70 -12.86 -6.53
C PHE A 186 -7.49 -14.34 -6.16
N LEU A 187 -7.61 -14.67 -4.87
CA LEU A 187 -7.34 -16.01 -4.35
C LEU A 187 -8.42 -17.03 -4.71
N VAL A 188 -9.66 -16.60 -4.89
CA VAL A 188 -10.79 -17.52 -5.20
C VAL A 188 -11.07 -17.67 -6.70
N ASP A 189 -10.47 -16.86 -7.57
CA ASP A 189 -10.70 -16.91 -9.03
C ASP A 189 -10.32 -18.26 -9.69
N ASP A 190 -9.46 -19.05 -9.03
CA ASP A 190 -9.03 -20.38 -9.50
C ASP A 190 -9.83 -21.57 -8.90
N LEU A 191 -10.77 -21.31 -7.98
CA LEU A 191 -11.54 -22.34 -7.26
C LEU A 191 -12.81 -22.76 -8.01
#